data_AF-A0A0D8XQA6-F1
#
_entry.id   AF-A0A0D8XQA6-F1
#
_cell.length_a   1.000
_cell.length_b   1.000
_cell.length_c   1.000
_cell.angle_alpha   90.00
_cell.angle_beta   90.00
_cell.angle_gamma   90.00
#
_symmetry.space_group_name_H-M   'P 1'
#
loop_
_entity.id
_entity.type
_entity.pdbx_description
1 polymer ?
#
loop_
_entity_poly.entity_id
_entity_poly.type
_entity_poly.pdbx_seq_one_letter_code
_entity_poly.pdbx_strand_id
1 'polypeptide(L)'
;MITQALVFIAVWCFTFAQFCPPGFVDMNGGTPCNNDVICASSDFQFQCIEGYCCKQIEPMCSNAWHQVEREHGLLKNCMYRMCSTGFKCEYNDAWGQYICCGLYNINRD
;
A
#
# COMPACT_ATOMS: atom_id res chain seq x y z
N MET A 1 -47.29 -7.86 25.63
CA MET A 1 -45.92 -7.53 26.06
C MET A 1 -44.98 -8.41 25.26
N ILE A 2 -44.34 -7.87 24.22
CA ILE A 2 -43.45 -8.62 23.31
C ILE A 2 -42.02 -8.28 23.71
N THR A 3 -41.37 -9.22 24.38
CA THR A 3 -39.95 -9.16 24.75
C THR A 3 -39.09 -9.31 23.50
N GLN A 4 -38.43 -8.23 23.08
CA GLN A 4 -37.47 -8.27 21.98
C GLN A 4 -36.14 -8.84 22.48
N ALA A 5 -35.67 -9.90 21.83
CA ALA A 5 -34.34 -10.47 22.06
C ALA A 5 -33.31 -9.60 21.31
N LEU A 6 -32.41 -8.97 22.06
CA LEU A 6 -31.25 -8.27 21.52
C LEU A 6 -30.19 -9.31 21.12
N VAL A 7 -30.11 -9.59 19.82
CA VAL A 7 -29.02 -10.37 19.23
C VAL A 7 -27.81 -9.45 19.11
N PHE A 8 -26.86 -9.58 20.03
CA PHE A 8 -25.54 -8.94 19.92
C PHE A 8 -24.74 -9.67 18.84
N ILE A 9 -24.73 -9.14 17.62
CA ILE A 9 -23.79 -9.57 16.58
C ILE A 9 -22.43 -8.97 16.95
N ALA A 10 -21.59 -9.76 17.60
CA ALA A 10 -20.19 -9.43 17.78
C ALA A 10 -19.53 -9.41 16.38
N VAL A 11 -19.31 -8.21 15.84
CA VAL A 11 -18.52 -8.01 14.63
C VAL A 11 -17.06 -8.31 15.01
N TRP A 12 -16.63 -9.54 14.77
CA TRP A 12 -15.23 -9.92 14.85
C TRP A 12 -14.48 -9.17 13.76
N CYS A 13 -13.78 -8.11 14.16
CA CYS A 13 -12.85 -7.40 13.30
C CYS A 13 -11.65 -8.34 13.08
N PHE A 14 -11.68 -9.14 12.01
CA PHE A 14 -10.51 -9.88 11.55
C PHE A 14 -9.51 -8.86 11.02
N THR A 15 -8.65 -8.35 11.89
CA THR A 15 -7.46 -7.63 11.45
C THR A 15 -6.55 -8.66 10.79
N PHE A 16 -6.52 -8.69 9.46
CA PHE A 16 -5.47 -9.39 8.73
C PHE A 16 -4.15 -8.78 9.21
N ALA A 17 -3.39 -9.55 9.99
CA ALA A 17 -2.08 -9.14 10.47
C ALA A 17 -1.17 -9.04 9.24
N GLN A 18 -0.89 -7.82 8.82
CA GLN A 18 0.12 -7.54 7.81
C GLN A 18 1.46 -7.77 8.52
N PHE A 19 2.19 -8.83 8.14
CA PHE A 19 3.50 -9.14 8.74
C PHE A 19 4.59 -8.18 8.25
N CYS A 20 4.38 -7.60 7.07
CA CYS A 20 5.28 -6.63 6.48
C CYS A 20 4.89 -5.20 6.87
N PRO A 21 5.87 -4.28 6.93
CA PRO A 21 5.59 -2.87 7.19
C PRO A 21 4.73 -2.23 6.07
N PRO A 22 4.09 -1.07 6.32
CA PRO A 22 3.30 -0.37 5.32
C PRO A 22 4.10 -0.09 4.03
N GLY A 23 3.46 -0.29 2.87
CA GLY A 23 4.13 -0.20 1.56
C GLY A 23 4.79 -1.50 1.08
N PHE A 24 4.64 -2.59 1.84
CA PHE A 24 5.10 -3.93 1.47
C PHE A 24 3.96 -4.94 1.51
N VAL A 25 4.00 -5.92 0.60
CA VAL A 25 3.11 -7.08 0.58
C VAL A 25 3.89 -8.30 1.04
N ASP A 26 3.29 -9.09 1.90
CA ASP A 26 3.88 -10.33 2.37
C ASP A 26 3.74 -11.47 1.34
N MET A 27 4.71 -12.37 1.34
CA MET A 27 4.66 -13.57 0.53
C MET A 27 3.81 -14.63 1.23
N ASN A 28 2.72 -15.09 0.59
CA ASN A 28 1.84 -16.17 1.07
C ASN A 28 1.25 -15.97 2.48
N GLY A 29 0.90 -14.76 2.89
CA GLY A 29 0.33 -14.53 4.22
C GLY A 29 1.40 -14.44 5.32
N GLY A 30 2.66 -14.12 4.99
CA GLY A 30 3.75 -13.99 5.96
C GLY A 30 4.73 -15.17 6.00
N THR A 31 5.37 -15.49 4.87
CA THR A 31 6.43 -16.51 4.83
C THR A 31 7.64 -16.06 5.66
N PRO A 32 8.07 -16.82 6.67
CA PRO A 32 9.23 -16.46 7.49
C PRO A 32 10.53 -16.62 6.70
N CYS A 33 11.50 -15.75 6.98
CA CYS A 33 12.81 -15.76 6.34
C CYS A 33 13.93 -15.40 7.31
N ASN A 34 15.12 -15.90 6.99
CA ASN A 34 16.35 -15.61 7.72
C ASN A 34 17.33 -14.78 6.87
N ASN A 35 17.11 -14.79 5.55
CA ASN A 35 17.89 -14.08 4.55
C ASN A 35 17.06 -13.92 3.26
N ASP A 36 17.52 -13.04 2.36
CA ASP A 36 16.83 -12.74 1.10
C ASP A 36 16.79 -13.91 0.13
N VAL A 37 17.71 -14.88 0.25
CA VAL A 37 17.82 -16.03 -0.67
C VAL A 37 16.57 -16.89 -0.62
N ILE A 38 15.96 -17.05 0.55
CA ILE A 38 14.73 -17.82 0.74
C ILE A 38 13.53 -17.10 0.08
N CYS A 39 13.52 -15.78 0.08
CA CYS A 39 12.45 -15.00 -0.54
C CYS A 39 12.60 -14.91 -2.06
N ALA A 40 13.85 -14.78 -2.53
CA ALA A 40 14.21 -14.69 -3.93
C ALA A 40 13.94 -15.99 -4.73
N SER A 41 13.73 -17.14 -4.07
CA SER A 41 13.39 -18.38 -4.76
C SER A 41 12.00 -18.35 -5.41
N SER A 42 11.09 -17.51 -4.90
CA SER A 42 9.73 -17.36 -5.43
C SER A 42 9.66 -16.21 -6.43
N ASP A 43 10.16 -15.04 -6.04
CA ASP A 43 10.24 -13.85 -6.89
C ASP A 43 11.38 -12.97 -6.35
N PHE A 44 12.29 -12.57 -7.24
CA PHE A 44 13.49 -11.76 -6.92
C PHE A 44 13.15 -10.40 -6.31
N GLN A 45 11.89 -9.98 -6.38
CA GLN A 45 11.39 -8.73 -5.80
C GLN A 45 11.03 -8.83 -4.31
N PHE A 46 11.01 -10.04 -3.73
CA PHE A 46 10.82 -10.22 -2.28
C PHE A 46 12.16 -10.19 -1.55
N GLN A 47 12.19 -9.45 -0.45
CA GLN A 47 13.33 -9.29 0.45
C GLN A 47 12.92 -9.71 1.85
N CYS A 48 13.89 -10.10 2.66
CA CYS A 48 13.65 -10.49 4.04
C CYS A 48 13.61 -9.25 4.93
N ILE A 49 12.42 -8.86 5.38
CA ILE A 49 12.18 -7.67 6.20
C ILE A 49 11.51 -8.12 7.49
N GLU A 50 12.10 -7.77 8.63
CA GLU A 50 11.59 -8.12 9.97
C GLU A 50 11.33 -9.64 10.16
N GLY A 51 12.08 -10.48 9.46
CA GLY A 51 11.94 -11.94 9.53
C GLY A 51 10.84 -12.52 8.63
N TYR A 52 10.26 -11.71 7.75
CA TYR A 52 9.24 -12.13 6.78
C TYR A 52 9.62 -11.73 5.35
N CYS A 53 9.22 -12.54 4.37
CA CYS A 53 9.41 -12.21 2.96
C CYS A 53 8.41 -11.13 2.55
N CYS A 54 8.94 -9.95 2.27
CA CYS A 54 8.19 -8.75 1.95
C CYS A 54 8.62 -8.21 0.59
N LYS A 55 7.66 -7.83 -0.24
CA LYS A 55 7.90 -7.18 -1.53
C LYS A 55 7.40 -5.76 -1.47
N GLN A 56 8.24 -4.81 -1.91
CA GLN A 56 7.83 -3.42 -1.98
C GLN A 56 6.69 -3.31 -3.00
N ILE A 57 5.54 -2.82 -2.56
CA ILE A 57 4.42 -2.54 -3.45
C ILE A 57 4.82 -1.30 -4.23
N GLU A 58 4.57 -1.24 -5.54
CA GLU A 58 4.67 0.04 -6.22
C GLU A 58 3.41 0.87 -5.91
N PRO A 59 3.56 2.13 -5.48
CA PRO A 59 2.42 2.99 -5.26
C PRO A 59 1.67 3.13 -6.58
N MET A 60 0.36 2.94 -6.53
CA MET A 60 -0.51 2.89 -7.69
C MET A 60 -1.70 3.83 -7.50
N CYS A 61 -2.15 4.44 -8.60
CA CYS A 61 -3.31 5.33 -8.57
C CYS A 61 -4.62 4.55 -8.60
N SER A 62 -5.68 5.15 -8.05
CA SER A 62 -7.02 4.54 -8.11
C SER A 62 -7.50 4.35 -9.56
N ASN A 63 -7.10 5.26 -10.45
CA ASN A 63 -7.27 5.13 -11.88
C ASN A 63 -6.03 4.49 -12.51
N ALA A 64 -6.22 3.36 -13.19
CA ALA A 64 -5.15 2.62 -13.87
C ALA A 64 -4.44 3.40 -14.99
N TRP A 65 -5.07 4.46 -15.53
CA TRP A 65 -4.47 5.34 -16.54
C TRP A 65 -3.69 6.51 -15.94
N HIS A 66 -3.78 6.71 -14.62
CA HIS A 66 -3.01 7.73 -13.92
C HIS A 66 -1.68 7.17 -13.44
N GLN A 67 -0.66 8.01 -13.41
CA GLN A 67 0.64 7.70 -12.85
C GLN A 67 0.86 8.44 -11.54
N VAL A 68 1.72 7.89 -10.69
CA VAL A 68 2.08 8.54 -9.44
C VAL A 68 3.16 9.59 -9.70
N GLU A 69 2.92 10.80 -9.20
CA GLU A 69 3.87 11.90 -9.27
C GLU A 69 5.10 11.62 -8.41
N ARG A 70 6.28 11.87 -8.98
CA ARG A 70 7.56 11.75 -8.29
C ARG A 70 8.35 13.03 -8.47
N GLU A 71 8.83 13.60 -7.36
CA GLU A 71 9.71 14.74 -7.35
C GLU A 71 11.14 14.24 -7.12
N HIS A 72 12.02 14.40 -8.11
CA HIS A 72 13.39 13.85 -8.08
C HIS A 72 13.46 12.33 -7.81
N GLY A 73 12.51 11.57 -8.37
CA GLY A 73 12.40 10.11 -8.18
C GLY A 73 11.76 9.69 -6.86
N LEU A 74 11.62 10.61 -5.90
CA LEU A 74 10.93 10.36 -4.64
C LEU A 74 9.42 10.50 -4.82
N LEU A 75 8.67 9.64 -4.16
CA LEU A 75 7.22 9.71 -4.19
C LEU A 75 6.74 11.01 -3.56
N LYS A 76 5.88 11.74 -4.27
CA LYS A 76 5.34 12.99 -3.74
C LYS A 76 4.16 12.70 -2.81
N ASN A 77 4.34 12.99 -1.52
CA ASN A 77 3.30 12.82 -0.53
C ASN A 77 2.47 14.10 -0.41
N CYS A 78 1.20 14.03 -0.82
CA CYS A 78 0.32 15.19 -0.89
C CYS A 78 -0.25 15.68 0.44
N MET A 79 0.05 14.97 1.53
CA MET A 79 -0.17 15.47 2.87
C MET A 79 0.83 16.58 3.24
N TYR A 80 2.03 16.55 2.65
CA TYR A 80 3.11 17.49 2.98
C TYR A 80 3.47 18.45 1.85
N ARG A 81 3.26 18.07 0.59
CA ARG A 81 3.56 18.91 -0.59
C ARG A 81 2.42 18.90 -1.60
N MET A 82 2.05 20.06 -2.13
CA MET A 82 0.99 20.15 -3.14
C MET A 82 1.35 19.38 -4.43
N CYS A 83 0.37 18.71 -5.03
CA CYS A 83 0.54 18.03 -6.31
C CYS A 83 0.76 19.03 -7.46
N SER A 84 1.50 18.61 -8.48
CA SER A 84 1.64 19.38 -9.71
C SER A 84 0.32 19.49 -10.48
N THR A 85 0.28 20.43 -11.42
CA THR A 85 -0.91 20.66 -12.24
C THR A 85 -1.24 19.41 -13.06
N GLY A 86 -2.45 18.87 -12.91
CA GLY A 86 -2.89 17.65 -13.59
C GLY A 86 -2.87 16.40 -12.71
N PHE A 87 -2.33 16.51 -11.50
CA PHE A 87 -2.38 15.49 -10.46
C PHE A 87 -3.39 15.86 -9.37
N LYS A 88 -4.03 14.85 -8.80
CA LYS A 88 -4.95 14.94 -7.67
C LYS A 88 -4.38 14.16 -6.50
N CYS A 89 -4.66 14.63 -5.30
CA CYS A 89 -4.25 13.91 -4.09
C CYS A 89 -5.21 12.74 -3.84
N GLU A 90 -4.66 11.54 -3.73
CA GLU A 90 -5.39 10.29 -3.49
C GLU A 90 -4.72 9.55 -2.32
N TYR A 91 -5.50 8.95 -1.41
CA TYR A 91 -4.95 8.07 -0.38
C TYR A 91 -4.72 6.68 -0.98
N ASN A 92 -3.50 6.17 -0.85
CA ASN A 92 -3.17 4.81 -1.26
C ASN A 92 -3.18 3.88 -0.05
N ASP A 93 -4.22 3.06 0.05
CA ASP A 93 -4.41 2.11 1.16
C ASP A 93 -3.27 1.08 1.27
N ALA A 94 -2.69 0.67 0.14
CA ALA A 94 -1.60 -0.31 0.12
C ALA A 94 -0.27 0.25 0.67
N TRP A 95 -0.08 1.56 0.57
CA TRP A 95 1.11 2.27 1.05
C TRP A 95 0.90 3.03 2.35
N GLY A 96 -0.35 3.21 2.78
CA GLY A 96 -0.70 3.96 3.99
C GLY A 96 -0.36 5.45 3.89
N GLN A 97 -0.34 6.04 2.70
CA GLN A 97 -0.02 7.45 2.53
C GLN A 97 -0.78 8.12 1.39
N TYR A 98 -0.89 9.44 1.48
CA TYR A 98 -1.43 10.33 0.46
C TYR A 98 -0.42 10.52 -0.67
N ILE A 99 -0.79 10.18 -1.90
CA ILE A 99 0.05 10.26 -3.09
C ILE A 99 -0.60 11.16 -4.16
N CYS A 100 0.22 11.79 -4.98
CA CYS A 100 -0.26 12.56 -6.13
C CYS A 100 -0.48 11.67 -7.35
N CYS A 101 -1.69 11.64 -7.88
CA CYS A 101 -2.11 10.76 -8.96
C CYS A 101 -2.78 11.53 -10.10
N GLY A 102 -2.33 11.32 -11.32
CA GLY A 102 -2.85 12.04 -12.47
C GLY A 102 -2.22 11.67 -13.78
N LEU A 103 -2.53 12.44 -14.81
CA LEU A 103 -1.89 12.33 -16.11
C LEU A 103 -0.70 13.29 -16.12
N TYR A 104 0.52 12.74 -16.18
CA TYR A 104 1.71 13.56 -16.38
C TYR A 104 1.56 14.36 -17.66
N ASN A 105 1.70 15.66 -17.54
CA ASN A 105 1.68 16.57 -18.66
C ASN A 105 3.01 17.33 -18.68
N ILE A 106 3.92 16.87 -19.52
CA ILE A 106 5.27 17.44 -19.69
C ILE A 106 5.27 18.93 -20.05
N ASN A 107 4.14 19.47 -20.50
CA ASN A 107 4.02 20.88 -20.89
C ASN A 107 3.53 21.79 -19.73
N ARG A 108 3.42 21.27 -18.50
CA ARG A 108 2.82 22.01 -17.36
C ARG A 108 3.56 21.86 -16.02
N ASP A 109 4.78 21.33 -16.04
CA ASP A 109 5.71 21.29 -14.89
C ASP A 109 6.81 22.35 -15.02
#